data_AF-A0A2G4HZP2-F1
#
_entry.id   AF-A0A2G4HZP2-F1
#
_cell.length_a   1.000
_cell.length_b   1.000
_cell.length_c   1.000
_cell.angle_alpha   90.00
_cell.angle_beta   90.00
_cell.angle_gamma   90.00
#
_symmetry.space_group_name_H-M   'P 1'
#
loop_
_entity.id
_entity.type
_entity.pdbx_description
1 polymer ?
#
loop_
_entity_poly.entity_id
_entity_poly.type
_entity_poly.pdbx_seq_one_letter_code
_entity_poly.pdbx_strand_id
1 'polypeptide(L)'
;MTYKHMKLNLFAILIGGIILLQSCETKKSYISKFDEFVSETSSNYKNYTDKDWVKVDSTFALLENDGLNKWRNELTPDESKHVNELKGKYYALKVKAGFKDIKNGLNDLIDQTESFLKEFTSDSTLNK
;
A
#
# COMPACT_ATOMS: atom_id res chain seq x y z
N MET A 1 12.66 27.19 -16.26
CA MET A 1 11.55 26.41 -15.68
C MET A 1 12.01 24.98 -15.44
N THR A 2 12.57 24.68 -14.28
CA THR A 2 13.16 23.35 -13.98
C THR A 2 12.77 22.91 -12.56
N TYR A 3 11.47 22.98 -12.24
CA TYR A 3 10.94 22.55 -10.93
C TYR A 3 10.10 21.26 -10.99
N LYS A 4 9.87 20.69 -12.17
CA LYS A 4 8.89 19.60 -12.34
C LYS A 4 9.44 18.19 -12.02
N HIS A 5 10.77 18.01 -11.99
CA HIS A 5 11.39 16.71 -11.70
C HIS A 5 11.91 16.55 -10.26
N MET A 6 11.96 17.63 -9.46
CA MET A 6 12.48 17.56 -8.08
C MET A 6 11.46 17.04 -7.07
N LYS A 7 10.16 16.93 -7.43
CA LYS A 7 9.12 16.41 -6.54
C LYS A 7 9.00 14.88 -6.54
N LEU A 8 9.52 14.20 -7.57
CA LEU A 8 9.38 12.76 -7.70
C LEU A 8 10.49 11.98 -6.97
N ASN A 9 11.63 12.62 -6.69
CA ASN A 9 12.76 11.97 -6.04
C ASN A 9 12.93 12.28 -4.54
N LEU A 10 12.03 13.08 -3.95
CA LEU A 10 11.95 13.19 -2.48
C LEU A 10 11.03 12.13 -1.86
N PHE A 11 10.02 11.63 -2.60
CA PHE A 11 9.10 10.61 -2.10
C PHE A 11 9.73 9.20 -2.04
N ALA A 12 10.72 8.92 -2.90
CA ALA A 12 11.46 7.67 -2.87
C ALA A 12 12.42 7.56 -1.66
N ILE A 13 12.76 8.69 -1.03
CA ILE A 13 13.67 8.73 0.13
C ILE A 13 12.92 8.43 1.44
N LEU A 14 11.61 8.71 1.53
CA LEU A 14 10.81 8.38 2.71
C LEU A 14 10.54 6.87 2.85
N ILE A 15 10.45 6.14 1.74
CA ILE A 15 10.18 4.69 1.73
C ILE A 15 11.41 3.87 2.19
N GLY A 16 12.61 4.46 2.20
CA GLY A 16 13.86 3.81 2.61
C GLY A 16 14.43 4.25 3.97
N GLY A 17 13.75 5.14 4.69
CA GLY A 17 14.32 5.87 5.82
C GLY A 17 14.15 5.28 7.23
N ILE A 18 13.55 4.10 7.39
CA ILE A 18 13.20 3.55 8.73
C ILE A 18 13.93 2.23 9.02
N ILE A 19 15.25 2.16 8.76
CA ILE A 19 16.05 0.97 9.15
C ILE A 19 17.15 1.28 10.17
N LEU A 20 17.31 2.52 10.63
CA LEU A 20 18.41 2.86 11.55
C LEU A 20 17.94 3.49 12.86
N LEU A 21 17.14 2.76 13.64
CA LEU A 21 17.10 2.95 15.09
C LEU A 21 17.12 1.58 15.76
N GLN A 22 18.33 1.09 16.06
CA GLN A 22 18.57 0.09 17.10
C GLN A 22 18.25 0.75 18.46
N SER A 23 16.99 1.11 18.69
CA SER A 23 16.51 1.51 20.01
C SER A 23 16.15 0.24 20.78
N CYS A 24 16.41 0.25 22.08
CA CYS A 24 15.97 -0.78 23.01
C CYS A 24 14.47 -1.03 22.77
N GLU A 25 14.12 -2.15 22.13
CA GLU A 25 12.75 -2.43 21.77
C GLU A 25 11.96 -2.67 23.05
N THR A 26 10.88 -1.91 23.23
CA THR A 26 9.92 -2.10 24.33
C THR A 26 8.58 -2.53 23.75
N LYS A 27 7.74 -3.20 24.55
CA LYS A 27 6.36 -3.55 24.15
C LYS A 27 5.58 -2.37 23.57
N LYS A 28 5.68 -1.19 24.21
CA LYS A 28 5.02 0.04 23.73
C LYS A 28 5.59 0.51 22.39
N SER A 29 6.90 0.38 22.19
CA SER A 29 7.54 0.67 20.90
C SER A 29 7.08 -0.29 19.81
N TYR A 30 6.87 -1.58 20.12
CA TYR A 30 6.32 -2.56 19.18
C TYR A 30 4.92 -2.15 18.68
N ILE A 31 3.99 -1.86 19.59
CA ILE A 31 2.62 -1.47 19.22
C ILE A 31 2.64 -0.18 18.39
N SER A 32 3.44 0.83 18.80
CA SER A 32 3.60 2.09 18.06
C SER A 32 4.13 1.87 16.63
N LYS A 33 5.14 1.00 16.45
CA LYS A 33 5.65 0.63 15.12
C LYS A 33 4.55 0.01 14.25
N PHE A 34 3.68 -0.81 14.83
CA PHE A 34 2.55 -1.43 14.12
C PHE A 34 1.49 -0.39 13.72
N ASP A 35 1.16 0.54 14.62
CA ASP A 35 0.25 1.65 14.34
C ASP A 35 0.78 2.55 13.22
N GLU A 36 2.04 2.98 13.31
CA GLU A 36 2.70 3.82 12.31
C GLU A 36 2.71 3.15 10.94
N PHE A 37 3.09 1.87 10.89
CA PHE A 37 3.07 1.08 9.66
C PHE A 37 1.69 1.03 9.00
N VAL A 38 0.63 0.73 9.76
CA VAL A 38 -0.73 0.65 9.20
C VAL A 38 -1.25 2.03 8.79
N SER A 39 -0.94 3.07 9.56
CA SER A 39 -1.30 4.46 9.24
C SER A 39 -0.65 4.94 7.93
N GLU A 40 0.64 4.66 7.76
CA GLU A 40 1.38 4.99 6.54
C GLU A 40 0.84 4.20 5.34
N THR A 41 0.64 2.89 5.51
CA THR A 41 0.04 2.03 4.47
C THR A 41 -1.35 2.53 4.08
N SER A 42 -2.20 2.88 5.05
CA SER A 42 -3.55 3.41 4.80
C SER A 42 -3.53 4.74 4.05
N SER A 43 -2.51 5.57 4.27
CA SER A 43 -2.38 6.87 3.59
C SER A 43 -1.92 6.71 2.15
N ASN A 44 -1.14 5.66 1.85
CA ASN A 44 -0.42 5.53 0.59
C ASN A 44 -0.86 4.36 -0.31
N TYR A 45 -1.65 3.39 0.20
CA TYR A 45 -1.97 2.14 -0.51
C TYR A 45 -2.51 2.31 -1.94
N LYS A 46 -3.21 3.42 -2.21
CA LYS A 46 -3.75 3.71 -3.53
C LYS A 46 -2.67 3.97 -4.57
N ASN A 47 -1.46 4.36 -4.16
CA ASN A 47 -0.37 4.75 -5.05
C ASN A 47 0.75 3.71 -5.09
N TYR A 48 0.61 2.60 -4.35
CA TYR A 48 1.61 1.55 -4.31
C TYR A 48 1.64 0.76 -5.61
N THR A 49 2.85 0.50 -6.08
CA THR A 49 3.13 -0.48 -7.13
C THR A 49 3.24 -1.88 -6.53
N ASP A 50 3.24 -2.92 -7.36
CA ASP A 50 3.50 -4.30 -6.92
C ASP A 50 4.83 -4.42 -6.14
N LYS A 51 5.85 -3.68 -6.55
CA LYS A 51 7.16 -3.65 -5.86
C LYS A 51 7.06 -3.01 -4.48
N ASP A 52 6.21 -2.01 -4.31
CA ASP A 52 5.96 -1.38 -3.01
C ASP A 52 5.19 -2.35 -2.10
N TRP A 53 4.20 -3.07 -2.64
CA TRP A 53 3.50 -4.12 -1.90
C TRP A 53 4.42 -5.24 -1.41
N VAL A 54 5.41 -5.67 -2.20
CA VAL A 54 6.41 -6.65 -1.74
C VAL A 54 7.17 -6.15 -0.51
N LYS A 55 7.55 -4.86 -0.47
CA LYS A 55 8.24 -4.26 0.68
C LYS A 55 7.31 -4.14 1.88
N VAL A 56 6.10 -3.64 1.67
CA VAL A 56 5.08 -3.47 2.71
C VAL A 56 4.71 -4.81 3.35
N ASP A 57 4.53 -5.85 2.54
CA ASP A 57 4.25 -7.22 2.99
C ASP A 57 5.44 -7.80 3.77
N SER A 58 6.68 -7.51 3.35
CA SER A 58 7.89 -7.91 4.09
C SER A 58 7.96 -7.23 5.46
N THR A 59 7.69 -5.92 5.53
CA THR A 59 7.65 -5.18 6.80
C THR A 59 6.52 -5.68 7.72
N PHE A 60 5.35 -5.98 7.17
CA PHE A 60 4.26 -6.59 7.93
C PHE A 60 4.67 -7.94 8.52
N ALA A 61 5.30 -8.81 7.72
CA ALA A 61 5.79 -10.11 8.18
C ALA A 61 6.87 -9.99 9.26
N LEU A 62 7.74 -8.98 9.19
CA LEU A 62 8.72 -8.69 10.24
C LEU A 62 8.03 -8.23 11.54
N LEU A 63 7.06 -7.32 11.46
CA LEU A 63 6.27 -6.88 12.62
C LEU A 63 5.45 -8.03 13.23
N GLU A 64 4.94 -8.95 12.41
CA GLU A 64 4.30 -10.16 12.92
C GLU A 64 5.31 -11.06 13.63
N ASN A 65 6.47 -11.37 13.02
CA ASN A 65 7.45 -12.29 13.60
C ASN A 65 8.19 -11.73 14.83
N ASP A 66 8.67 -10.49 14.77
CA ASP A 66 9.41 -9.86 15.87
C ASP A 66 8.50 -9.63 17.08
N GLY A 67 7.26 -9.21 16.83
CA GLY A 67 6.23 -9.02 17.86
C GLY A 67 5.73 -10.32 18.47
N LEU A 68 5.46 -11.34 17.62
CA LEU A 68 4.94 -12.64 18.07
C LEU A 68 5.96 -13.42 18.90
N ASN A 69 7.27 -13.22 18.68
CA ASN A 69 8.30 -14.00 19.38
C ASN A 69 8.79 -13.33 20.67
N LYS A 70 8.82 -11.98 20.74
CA LYS A 70 9.27 -11.26 21.95
C LYS A 70 8.14 -10.89 22.91
N TRP A 71 7.05 -10.31 22.42
CA TRP A 71 6.06 -9.63 23.28
C TRP A 71 4.70 -10.32 23.32
N ARG A 72 4.48 -11.38 22.54
CA ARG A 72 3.19 -12.09 22.44
C ARG A 72 2.57 -12.48 23.77
N ASN A 73 3.39 -12.88 24.73
CA ASN A 73 2.93 -13.31 26.06
C ASN A 73 2.89 -12.16 27.08
N GLU A 74 3.34 -10.96 26.69
CA GLU A 74 3.44 -9.77 27.55
C GLU A 74 2.42 -8.67 27.18
N LEU A 75 1.71 -8.86 26.07
CA LEU A 75 0.59 -8.01 25.68
C LEU A 75 -0.61 -8.25 26.59
N THR A 76 -1.21 -7.16 27.08
CA THR A 76 -2.52 -7.24 27.73
C THR A 76 -3.59 -7.62 26.71
N PRO A 77 -4.78 -8.08 27.16
CA PRO A 77 -5.89 -8.36 26.25
C PRO A 77 -6.24 -7.17 25.34
N ASP A 78 -6.23 -5.94 25.87
CA ASP A 78 -6.51 -4.73 25.11
C ASP A 78 -5.43 -4.42 24.07
N GLU A 79 -4.16 -4.57 24.44
CA GLU A 79 -3.04 -4.39 23.51
C GLU A 79 -3.05 -5.45 22.40
N SER A 80 -3.34 -6.71 22.75
CA SER A 80 -3.50 -7.81 21.79
C SER A 80 -4.66 -7.54 20.83
N LYS A 81 -5.80 -7.08 21.35
CA LYS A 81 -6.95 -6.69 20.55
C LYS A 81 -6.60 -5.57 19.58
N HIS A 82 -5.90 -4.53 20.05
CA HIS A 82 -5.47 -3.41 19.21
C HIS A 82 -4.54 -3.86 18.07
N VAL A 83 -3.55 -4.70 18.37
CA VAL A 83 -2.67 -5.29 17.33
C VAL A 83 -3.47 -6.11 16.32
N ASN A 84 -4.48 -6.89 16.76
CA ASN A 84 -5.34 -7.65 15.86
C ASN A 84 -6.22 -6.73 14.98
N GLU A 85 -6.73 -5.63 15.52
CA GLU A 85 -7.44 -4.61 14.74
C GLU A 85 -6.55 -3.99 13.66
N LEU A 86 -5.28 -3.71 13.99
CA LEU A 86 -4.29 -3.21 13.03
C LEU A 86 -4.02 -4.22 11.91
N LYS A 87 -3.85 -5.50 12.23
CA LYS A 87 -3.75 -6.58 11.23
C LYS A 87 -4.98 -6.62 10.33
N GLY A 88 -6.18 -6.57 10.91
CA GLY A 88 -7.43 -6.53 10.17
C GLY A 88 -7.52 -5.34 9.22
N LYS A 89 -7.12 -4.14 9.68
CA LYS A 89 -7.05 -2.93 8.83
C LYS A 89 -6.10 -3.13 7.66
N TYR A 90 -4.91 -3.68 7.89
CA TYR A 90 -3.94 -3.96 6.84
C TYR A 90 -4.49 -4.93 5.78
N TYR A 91 -5.11 -6.06 6.18
CA TYR A 91 -5.73 -6.98 5.22
C TYR A 91 -6.88 -6.32 4.43
N ALA A 92 -7.69 -5.49 5.08
CA ALA A 92 -8.73 -4.72 4.39
C ALA A 92 -8.15 -3.73 3.36
N LEU A 93 -6.98 -3.14 3.62
CA LEU A 93 -6.28 -2.30 2.65
C LEU A 93 -5.81 -3.11 1.44
N LYS A 94 -5.28 -4.33 1.63
CA LYS A 94 -4.92 -5.22 0.52
C LYS A 94 -6.12 -5.57 -0.36
N VAL A 95 -7.25 -5.90 0.25
CA VAL A 95 -8.50 -6.17 -0.49
C VAL A 95 -8.90 -4.92 -1.29
N LYS A 96 -8.91 -3.74 -0.67
CA LYS A 96 -9.24 -2.47 -1.37
C LYS A 96 -8.28 -2.15 -2.51
N ALA A 97 -6.99 -2.45 -2.36
CA ALA A 97 -5.99 -2.28 -3.41
C ALA A 97 -6.28 -3.21 -4.59
N GLY A 98 -6.50 -4.51 -4.35
CA GLY A 98 -6.84 -5.46 -5.42
C GLY A 98 -8.13 -5.12 -6.15
N PHE A 99 -9.16 -4.63 -5.44
CA PHE A 99 -10.40 -4.13 -6.08
C PHE A 99 -10.15 -2.92 -6.99
N LYS A 100 -9.22 -2.03 -6.62
CA LYS A 100 -8.83 -0.89 -7.46
C LYS A 100 -8.18 -1.37 -8.76
N ASP A 101 -7.28 -2.35 -8.69
CA ASP A 101 -6.59 -2.86 -9.87
C ASP A 101 -7.55 -3.52 -10.87
N ILE A 102 -8.53 -4.28 -10.35
CA ILE A 102 -9.62 -4.85 -11.16
C ILE A 102 -10.45 -3.75 -11.83
N LYS A 103 -10.85 -2.71 -11.08
CA LYS A 103 -11.65 -1.60 -11.63
C LYS A 103 -10.89 -0.83 -12.70
N ASN A 104 -9.61 -0.55 -12.47
CA ASN A 104 -8.77 0.13 -13.44
C ASN A 104 -8.62 -0.70 -14.72
N GLY A 105 -8.36 -2.00 -14.62
CA GLY A 105 -8.27 -2.88 -15.80
C GLY A 105 -9.57 -2.96 -16.60
N LEU A 106 -10.73 -2.95 -15.94
CA LEU A 106 -12.03 -2.92 -16.61
C LEU A 106 -12.26 -1.58 -17.33
N ASN A 107 -11.94 -0.45 -16.68
CA ASN A 107 -12.04 0.87 -17.29
C ASN A 107 -11.14 0.98 -18.53
N ASP A 108 -9.87 0.54 -18.42
CA ASP A 108 -8.93 0.59 -19.53
C ASP A 108 -9.37 -0.27 -20.72
N LEU A 109 -10.06 -1.40 -20.47
CA LEU A 109 -10.64 -2.26 -21.52
C LEU A 109 -11.84 -1.61 -22.21
N ILE A 110 -12.73 -0.95 -21.44
CA ILE A 110 -13.86 -0.20 -21.99
C ILE A 110 -13.35 0.97 -22.84
N ASP A 111 -12.38 1.74 -22.34
CA ASP A 111 -11.81 2.88 -23.04
C ASP A 111 -11.10 2.47 -24.34
N GLN A 112 -10.34 1.36 -24.34
CA GLN A 112 -9.75 0.79 -25.56
C GLN A 112 -10.81 0.37 -26.57
N THR A 113 -11.89 -0.27 -26.09
CA THR A 113 -13.00 -0.69 -26.96
C THR A 113 -13.71 0.51 -27.56
N GLU A 114 -13.98 1.56 -26.78
CA GLU A 114 -14.56 2.80 -27.29
C GLU A 114 -13.64 3.50 -28.30
N SER A 115 -12.34 3.56 -28.06
CA SER A 115 -11.38 4.15 -28.99
C SER A 115 -11.35 3.39 -30.31
N PHE A 116 -11.30 2.06 -30.26
CA PHE A 116 -11.35 1.19 -31.43
C PHE A 116 -12.67 1.35 -32.20
N LEU A 117 -13.80 1.41 -31.51
CA LEU A 117 -15.11 1.64 -32.13
C LEU A 117 -15.21 3.04 -32.76
N LYS A 118 -14.62 4.07 -32.15
CA LYS A 118 -14.56 5.43 -32.73
C LYS A 118 -13.72 5.46 -34.00
N GLU A 119 -12.60 4.76 -34.03
CA GLU A 119 -11.73 4.68 -35.21
C GLU A 119 -12.43 3.96 -36.39
N PHE A 120 -13.08 2.82 -36.12
CA PHE A 120 -13.88 2.10 -37.11
C PHE A 120 -15.10 2.89 -37.60
N THR A 121 -15.78 3.61 -36.71
CA THR A 121 -16.96 4.41 -37.10
C THR A 121 -16.57 5.69 -37.83
N SER A 122 -15.41 6.29 -37.55
CA SER A 122 -14.87 7.41 -38.32
C SER A 122 -14.49 7.01 -39.75
N ASP A 123 -13.93 5.82 -39.96
CA ASP A 123 -13.60 5.32 -41.31
C ASP A 123 -14.87 4.93 -42.11
N SER A 124 -15.93 4.48 -41.44
CA SER A 124 -17.21 4.14 -42.09
C SER A 124 -18.07 5.34 -42.53
N THR A 125 -17.61 6.58 -42.34
CA THR A 125 -18.17 7.74 -43.08
C THR A 125 -17.64 7.85 -44.52
N LEU A 126 -16.85 6.88 -44.97
CA LEU A 126 -16.78 6.57 -46.40
C LEU A 126 -18.08 5.90 -46.85
N ASN A 127 -18.93 6.74 -47.44
CA ASN A 127 -19.97 6.43 -48.42
C ASN A 127 -21.43 6.39 -47.91
N LYS A 128 -21.98 7.58 -47.65
CA LYS A 128 -23.28 7.97 -48.18
C LYS A 128 -23.37 9.48 -48.38
#